data_AF-A0A6B3GEU9-F1
#
_entry.id   AF-A0A6B3GEU9-F1
#
_cell.length_a   1.000
_cell.length_b   1.000
_cell.length_c   1.000
_cell.angle_alpha   90.00
_cell.angle_beta   90.00
_cell.angle_gamma   90.00
#
_symmetry.space_group_name_H-M   'P 1'
#
loop_
_entity.id
_entity.type
_entity.pdbx_description
1 polymer ?
#
loop_
_entity_poly.entity_id
_entity_poly.type
_entity_poly.pdbx_seq_one_letter_code
_entity_poly.pdbx_strand_id
1 'polypeptide(L)' 'ALDAEAHRRVTTLYFPDERIPLHPAVLSEGAASLLPGETRPAALWRIDLDGDGQAVATYVRRALVRSRAKLDY' A
#
# COMPACT_ATOMS: atom_id res chain seq x y z
N ALA A 1 14.05 -14.67 6.62
CA ALA A 1 12.88 -15.50 6.95
C ALA A 1 11.60 -14.91 6.37
N LEU A 2 11.18 -13.70 6.78
CA LEU A 2 9.95 -13.06 6.27
C LEU A 2 9.90 -12.94 4.74
N ASP A 3 10.97 -12.42 4.13
CA ASP A 3 11.04 -12.21 2.69
C ASP A 3 10.87 -13.51 1.88
N ALA A 4 11.57 -14.58 2.28
CA ALA A 4 11.44 -15.89 1.65
C ALA A 4 10.01 -16.46 1.78
N GLU A 5 9.36 -16.27 2.92
CA GLU A 5 7.97 -16.70 3.13
C GLU A 5 6.99 -15.89 2.29
N ALA A 6 7.19 -14.57 2.15
CA ALA A 6 6.39 -13.74 1.26
C ALA A 6 6.53 -14.19 -0.20
N HIS A 7 7.76 -14.44 -0.66
CA HIS A 7 8.00 -14.99 -2.01
C HIS A 7 7.36 -16.36 -2.22
N ARG A 8 7.35 -17.23 -1.19
CA ARG A 8 6.67 -18.53 -1.25
C ARG A 8 5.15 -18.40 -1.33
N ARG A 9 4.55 -17.45 -0.60
CA ARG A 9 3.10 -17.20 -0.61
C ARG A 9 2.61 -16.46 -1.86
N VAL A 10 3.44 -15.61 -2.45
CA VAL A 10 3.20 -14.78 -3.64
C VAL A 10 2.15 -13.69 -3.44
N THR A 11 0.98 -14.04 -2.90
CA THR A 11 -0.16 -13.13 -2.72
C THR A 11 -0.91 -13.43 -1.43
N THR A 12 -1.74 -12.48 -1.00
CA THR A 12 -2.83 -12.77 -0.06
C THR A 12 -3.93 -13.53 -0.81
N LEU A 13 -4.45 -14.60 -0.21
CA LEU A 13 -5.64 -15.31 -0.71
C LEU A 13 -6.87 -14.83 0.04
N TYR A 14 -7.96 -14.59 -0.68
CA TYR A 14 -9.23 -14.15 -0.12
C TYR A 14 -10.30 -15.21 -0.43
N PHE A 15 -10.73 -15.92 0.59
CA PHE A 15 -11.85 -16.84 0.57
C PHE A 15 -13.12 -16.13 1.08
N PRO A 16 -14.33 -16.70 0.89
CA PRO A 16 -15.57 -16.09 1.37
C PRO A 16 -15.62 -15.85 2.89
N ASP A 17 -14.98 -16.74 3.65
CA ASP A 17 -15.00 -16.79 5.11
C ASP A 17 -13.69 -16.33 5.75
N GLU A 18 -12.57 -16.47 5.05
CA GLU A 18 -11.26 -16.10 5.58
C GLU A 18 -10.31 -15.49 4.56
N ARG A 19 -9.22 -14.90 5.05
CA ARG A 19 -8.08 -14.50 4.22
C ARG A 19 -6.81 -15.14 4.75
N ILE A 20 -5.94 -15.54 3.83
CA ILE A 20 -4.59 -16.02 4.13
C ILE A 20 -3.62 -14.91 3.73
N PRO A 21 -3.11 -14.09 4.68
CA PRO A 21 -2.34 -12.90 4.35
C PRO A 21 -0.92 -13.22 3.86
N LEU A 22 -0.44 -12.44 2.90
CA LEU A 22 0.95 -12.52 2.41
C LEU A 22 1.96 -12.17 3.52
N HIS A 23 1.66 -11.13 4.30
CA HIS A 23 2.52 -10.63 5.37
C HIS A 23 1.82 -10.80 6.74
N PRO A 24 2.59 -10.87 7.84
CA PRO A 24 2.02 -10.79 9.18
C PRO A 24 1.20 -9.52 9.39
N ALA A 25 0.11 -9.61 10.16
CA ALA A 25 -0.83 -8.51 10.40
C ALA A 25 -0.13 -7.24 10.95
N VAL A 26 0.88 -7.39 11.81
CA VAL A 26 1.66 -6.25 12.33
C VAL A 26 2.31 -5.40 11.23
N LEU A 27 2.57 -5.99 10.05
CA LEU A 27 3.03 -5.28 8.87
C LEU A 27 1.85 -4.86 7.98
N SER A 28 1.04 -5.80 7.50
CA SER A 28 0.01 -5.51 6.49
C SER A 28 -1.15 -4.65 6.99
N GLU A 29 -1.45 -4.73 8.28
CA GLU A 29 -2.55 -4.00 8.93
C GLU A 29 -2.04 -2.89 9.85
N GLY A 30 -0.74 -2.91 10.14
CA GLY A 30 -0.05 -1.92 10.97
C GLY A 30 0.98 -1.12 10.17
N ALA A 31 2.25 -1.49 10.32
CA ALA A 31 3.39 -0.65 9.92
C ALA A 31 3.39 -0.22 8.43
N ALA A 32 2.86 -1.05 7.54
CA ALA A 32 2.75 -0.76 6.10
C ALA A 32 1.36 -0.28 5.67
N SER A 33 0.38 -0.28 6.59
CA SER A 33 -0.96 0.23 6.32
C SER A 33 -1.00 1.75 6.48
N LEU A 34 -1.65 2.44 5.54
CA LEU A 34 -1.78 3.90 5.55
C LEU A 34 -2.95 4.35 6.44
N LEU A 35 -2.87 3.98 7.73
CA LEU A 35 -3.88 4.30 8.74
C LEU A 35 -4.09 5.82 8.87
N PRO A 36 -5.34 6.28 9.05
CA PRO A 36 -5.64 7.70 9.19
C PRO A 36 -5.01 8.29 10.45
N GLY A 37 -4.46 9.49 10.34
CA GLY A 37 -3.83 10.19 11.46
C GLY A 37 -2.43 9.69 11.83
N GLU A 38 -1.90 8.65 11.18
CA GLU A 38 -0.58 8.09 11.49
C GLU A 38 0.44 8.41 10.39
N THR A 39 1.67 8.74 10.81
CA THR A 39 2.79 8.97 9.88
C THR A 39 3.40 7.64 9.45
N ARG A 40 3.41 7.37 8.15
CA ARG A 40 3.88 6.10 7.56
C ARG A 40 4.90 6.31 6.44
N PRO A 41 5.92 5.44 6.32
CA PRO A 41 6.79 5.44 5.15
C PRO A 41 6.03 4.95 3.92
N ALA A 42 6.27 5.58 2.78
CA ALA A 42 5.66 5.22 1.50
C ALA A 42 6.63 5.42 0.33
N ALA A 43 6.46 4.60 -0.70
CA ALA A 43 6.94 4.92 -2.05
C ALA A 43 5.88 5.82 -2.70
N LEU A 44 6.13 7.13 -2.70
CA LEU A 44 5.22 8.12 -3.23
C LEU A 44 5.42 8.25 -4.75
N TRP A 45 4.38 7.91 -5.49
CA TRP A 45 4.26 8.17 -6.93
C TRP A 45 3.52 9.50 -7.14
N ARG A 46 4.13 10.40 -7.90
CA ARG A 46 3.45 11.58 -8.45
C ARG A 46 3.33 11.39 -9.95
N ILE A 47 2.09 11.42 -10.44
CA ILE A 47 1.76 11.28 -11.85
C ILE A 47 1.06 12.59 -12.24
N ASP A 48 1.70 13.36 -13.13
CA ASP A 48 1.12 14.58 -13.64
C ASP A 48 0.32 14.23 -14.89
N LEU A 49 -0.93 14.71 -14.98
CA LEU A 49 -1.84 14.43 -16.08
C LEU A 49 -2.12 15.72 -16.88
N ASP A 50 -2.38 15.58 -18.18
CA ASP A 50 -2.92 16.68 -18.99
C ASP A 50 -4.45 16.82 -18.87
N GLY A 51 -5.04 17.71 -19.67
CA GLY A 51 -6.48 17.99 -19.66
C GLY A 51 -7.35 16.81 -20.12
N ASP A 52 -6.79 15.86 -20.86
CA ASP A 52 -7.46 14.65 -21.34
C ASP A 52 -7.21 13.44 -20.42
N GLY A 53 -6.48 13.66 -19.30
CA GLY A 53 -6.16 12.64 -18.32
C GLY A 53 -4.99 11.74 -18.71
N GLN A 54 -4.20 12.10 -19.73
CA GLN A 54 -3.01 11.35 -20.12
C GLN A 54 -1.83 11.71 -19.22
N ALA A 55 -1.01 10.71 -18.85
CA ALA A 55 0.17 10.95 -18.04
C ALA A 55 1.26 11.66 -18.86
N VAL A 56 1.70 12.82 -18.39
CA VAL A 56 2.76 13.62 -19.02
C VAL A 56 4.07 13.60 -18.26
N ALA A 57 4.05 13.26 -16.97
CA ALA A 57 5.25 13.05 -16.17
C ALA A 57 5.01 12.05 -15.04
N THR A 58 6.07 11.39 -14.60
CA THR A 58 6.03 10.44 -13.48
C THR A 58 7.27 10.55 -12.62
N TYR A 59 7.07 10.63 -11.31
CA TYR A 59 8.14 10.72 -10.32
C TYR A 59 7.90 9.71 -9.20
N VAL A 60 8.96 9.05 -8.74
CA VAL A 60 8.92 8.16 -7.59
C VAL A 60 9.96 8.57 -6.57
N ARG A 61 9.56 8.64 -5.29
CA ARG A 61 10.49 8.89 -4.17
C ARG A 61 10.03 8.20 -2.90
N ARG A 62 10.97 7.99 -1.97
CA ARG A 62 10.62 7.66 -0.59
C ARG A 62 10.07 8.90 0.11
N ALA A 63 9.01 8.74 0.89
CA ALA A 63 8.39 9.83 1.65
C ALA A 63 7.79 9.33 2.97
N LEU A 64 7.54 10.27 3.88
CA LEU A 64 6.63 10.06 5.01
C LEU A 64 5.28 10.71 4.65
N VAL A 65 4.20 9.98 4.86
CA VAL A 65 2.83 10.44 4.57
C VAL A 65 1.95 10.29 5.80
N ARG A 66 0.89 11.11 5.89
CA ARG A 66 -0.12 11.02 6.95
C ARG A 66 -1.50 11.08 6.32
N SER A 67 -2.19 9.93 6.29
CA SER A 67 -3.54 9.87 5.74
C SER A 67 -4.49 10.72 6.59
N ARG A 68 -5.36 11.51 5.95
CA ARG A 68 -6.31 12.39 6.67
C ARG A 68 -7.59 11.65 7.07
N ALA A 69 -8.03 10.69 6.26
CA ALA A 69 -9.25 9.95 6.48
C ALA A 69 -9.16 8.57 5.82
N LYS A 70 -9.90 7.60 6.38
CA LYS A 70 -10.24 6.36 5.71
C LYS A 70 -11.67 6.52 5.21
N LEU A 71 -11.86 6.43 3.90
CA LEU A 71 -13.16 6.56 3.26
C LEU A 71 -13.52 5.21 2.63
N ASP A 72 -14.81 4.92 2.60
CA ASP A 72 -15.37 3.80 1.86
C ASP A 72 -15.91 4.31 0.51
N TYR A 73 -16.13 3.40 -0.44
CA TYR A 73 -16.52 3.72 -1.83
C TYR A 73 -18.01 3.98 -1.99
#